data_AF-A0A4Y7ZRQ2-F1
#
_entry.id   AF-A0A4Y7ZRQ2-F1
#
_cell.length_a   1.000
_cell.length_b   1.000
_cell.length_c   1.000
_cell.angle_alpha   90.00
_cell.angle_beta   90.00
_cell.angle_gamma   90.00
#
_symmetry.space_group_name_H-M   'P 1'
#
loop_
_entity.id
_entity.type
_entity.pdbx_description
1 polymer ?
#
loop_
_entity_poly.entity_id
_entity_poly.type
_entity_poly.pdbx_seq_one_letter_code
_entity_poly.pdbx_strand_id
1 'polypeptide(L)'
;MEVSLDINGKISNFTFKVDCIESEETLNKLIDAYLEIFSKIDQHLKHYSLTPSFKSIYLCFTILTPTEEISEERFFHYLTAYPSLLKKSKVFIENVINWMEINNIRLWQDAENPFAEAAAYSLALFDQENIDLYIRRLILCDMNHEVYQVEHISSLVEKYGFTENVIRLLAYRLGEVGGQFGWEQLDGYKTDLLAFFDENIELRNLFFEVAFNSIIKLHKGRPFYFEYIRILGEFIADQEIRKQWLVTQEKLIKDTFGENAVDMS
;
A
#
# COMPACT_ATOMS: atom_id res chain seq x y z
N MET A 1 -31.10 1.56 3.63
CA MET A 1 -29.78 2.00 4.10
C MET A 1 -29.94 3.39 4.66
N GLU A 2 -29.65 3.55 5.94
CA GLU A 2 -29.56 4.86 6.60
C GLU A 2 -28.08 5.25 6.71
N VAL A 3 -27.77 6.51 6.43
CA VAL A 3 -26.41 7.05 6.56
C VAL A 3 -26.45 8.19 7.57
N SER A 4 -25.57 8.12 8.56
CA SER A 4 -25.38 9.18 9.54
C SER A 4 -23.92 9.58 9.60
N LEU A 5 -23.67 10.85 9.89
CA LEU A 5 -22.32 11.39 10.05
C LEU A 5 -22.18 11.93 11.46
N ASP A 6 -21.17 11.42 12.17
CA ASP A 6 -20.72 11.94 13.45
C ASP A 6 -19.33 12.56 13.30
N ILE A 7 -19.10 13.67 14.01
CA ILE A 7 -17.85 14.41 13.96
C ILE A 7 -17.34 14.59 15.37
N ASN A 8 -16.31 13.81 15.70
CA ASN A 8 -15.65 13.87 16.98
C ASN A 8 -14.24 14.44 16.81
N GLY A 9 -14.09 15.74 17.07
CA GLY A 9 -12.83 16.45 16.88
C GLY A 9 -12.41 16.50 15.41
N LYS A 10 -11.42 15.68 15.02
CA LYS A 10 -10.85 15.65 13.66
C LYS A 10 -11.27 14.41 12.84
N ILE A 11 -12.15 13.59 13.41
CA ILE A 11 -12.60 12.34 12.80
C ILE A 11 -13.99 12.59 12.22
N SER A 12 -14.15 12.35 10.91
CA SER A 12 -15.47 12.22 10.29
C SER A 12 -15.85 10.75 10.24
N ASN A 13 -16.87 10.33 10.99
CA ASN A 13 -17.38 8.97 10.99
C ASN A 13 -18.71 8.87 10.24
N PHE A 14 -18.72 8.19 9.11
CA PHE A 14 -19.92 7.87 8.35
C PHE A 14 -20.39 6.47 8.74
N THR A 15 -21.53 6.38 9.38
CA THR A 15 -22.16 5.11 9.76
C THR A 15 -23.26 4.74 8.78
N PHE A 16 -23.14 3.57 8.16
CA PHE A 16 -24.10 2.98 7.24
C PHE A 16 -24.85 1.85 7.95
N LYS A 17 -26.16 1.98 8.14
CA LYS A 17 -27.00 0.91 8.69
C LYS A 17 -27.71 0.17 7.57
N VAL A 18 -27.51 -1.15 7.52
CA VAL A 18 -28.08 -2.05 6.52
C VAL A 18 -28.63 -3.32 7.17
N ASP A 19 -29.68 -3.92 6.61
CA ASP A 19 -30.29 -5.11 7.20
C ASP A 19 -29.47 -6.38 6.98
N CYS A 20 -28.80 -6.50 5.82
CA CYS A 20 -27.90 -7.60 5.49
C CYS A 20 -26.81 -7.12 4.52
N ILE A 21 -25.58 -7.61 4.70
CA ILE A 21 -24.42 -7.21 3.88
C ILE A 21 -24.21 -8.09 2.65
N GLU A 22 -24.84 -9.26 2.59
CA GLU A 22 -24.54 -10.30 1.58
C GLU A 22 -25.32 -10.13 0.28
N SER A 23 -26.28 -9.19 0.20
CA SER A 23 -27.04 -8.98 -1.04
C SER A 23 -26.31 -8.03 -2.00
N GLU A 24 -26.29 -8.37 -3.29
CA GLU A 24 -25.70 -7.53 -4.34
C GLU A 24 -26.30 -6.11 -4.34
N GLU A 25 -27.61 -5.99 -4.08
CA GLU A 25 -28.28 -4.69 -3.99
C GLU A 25 -27.76 -3.84 -2.83
N THR A 26 -27.59 -4.43 -1.63
CA THR A 26 -27.01 -3.72 -0.49
C THR A 26 -25.57 -3.30 -0.79
N LEU A 27 -24.77 -4.24 -1.29
CA LEU A 27 -23.36 -4.01 -1.62
C LEU A 27 -23.21 -2.88 -2.65
N ASN A 28 -24.05 -2.89 -3.70
CA ASN A 28 -24.07 -1.84 -4.70
C ASN A 28 -24.42 -0.47 -4.10
N LYS A 29 -25.43 -0.40 -3.23
CA LYS A 29 -25.81 0.85 -2.55
C LYS A 29 -24.70 1.38 -1.64
N LEU A 30 -23.99 0.49 -0.94
CA LEU A 30 -22.88 0.88 -0.08
C LEU A 30 -21.71 1.44 -0.88
N ILE A 31 -21.27 0.75 -1.94
CA ILE A 31 -20.13 1.24 -2.74
C ILE A 31 -20.49 2.53 -3.49
N ASP A 32 -21.75 2.69 -3.93
CA ASP A 32 -22.23 3.95 -4.50
C ASP A 32 -22.18 5.10 -3.48
N ALA A 33 -22.52 4.83 -2.22
CA ALA A 33 -22.42 5.83 -1.16
C ALA A 33 -20.96 6.18 -0.81
N TYR A 34 -20.05 5.21 -0.79
CA TYR A 34 -18.61 5.44 -0.61
C TYR A 34 -18.07 6.38 -1.71
N LEU A 35 -18.42 6.09 -2.97
CA LEU A 35 -18.06 6.94 -4.11
C LEU A 35 -18.66 8.33 -4.01
N GLU A 36 -19.94 8.45 -3.64
CA GLU A 36 -20.62 9.75 -3.53
C GLU A 36 -19.98 10.61 -2.43
N ILE A 37 -19.79 10.07 -1.24
CA ILE A 37 -19.19 10.79 -0.10
C ILE A 37 -17.78 11.24 -0.48
N PHE A 38 -16.98 10.35 -1.06
CA PHE A 38 -15.60 10.70 -1.43
C PHE A 38 -15.54 11.72 -2.57
N SER A 39 -16.49 11.69 -3.53
CA SER A 39 -16.57 12.71 -4.59
C SER A 39 -16.79 14.13 -4.06
N LYS A 40 -17.31 14.24 -2.83
CA LYS A 40 -17.58 15.50 -2.13
C LYS A 40 -16.60 15.75 -0.98
N ILE A 41 -15.47 15.03 -0.92
CA ILE A 41 -14.55 15.08 0.22
C ILE A 41 -14.08 16.50 0.52
N ASP A 42 -13.67 17.30 -0.47
CA ASP A 42 -13.22 18.67 -0.25
C ASP A 42 -14.30 19.57 0.37
N GLN A 43 -15.56 19.35 -0.05
CA GLN A 43 -16.71 20.08 0.50
C GLN A 43 -16.94 19.67 1.96
N HIS A 44 -16.83 18.39 2.27
CA HIS A 44 -16.92 17.88 3.64
C HIS A 44 -15.80 18.44 4.52
N LEU A 45 -14.55 18.36 4.08
CA LEU A 45 -13.40 18.88 4.84
C LEU A 45 -13.53 20.38 5.12
N LYS A 46 -13.95 21.16 4.11
CA LYS A 46 -14.18 22.60 4.27
C LYS A 46 -15.33 22.90 5.22
N HIS A 47 -16.46 22.21 5.06
CA HIS A 47 -17.65 22.45 5.87
C HIS A 47 -17.39 22.21 7.36
N TYR A 48 -16.59 21.19 7.68
CA TYR A 48 -16.28 20.81 9.05
C TYR A 48 -14.99 21.43 9.59
N SER A 49 -14.39 22.37 8.85
CA SER A 49 -13.13 23.03 9.23
C SER A 49 -12.03 22.03 9.60
N LEU A 50 -12.01 20.88 8.94
CA LEU A 50 -11.01 19.84 9.14
C LEU A 50 -9.72 20.31 8.49
N THR A 51 -8.86 20.89 9.31
CA THR A 51 -7.51 21.27 8.89
C THR A 51 -6.58 20.07 9.08
N PRO A 52 -5.76 19.71 8.07
CA PRO A 52 -4.82 18.62 8.22
C PRO A 52 -3.89 18.91 9.40
N SER A 53 -3.87 18.05 10.41
CA SER A 53 -2.82 18.13 11.43
C SER A 53 -1.70 17.18 11.05
N PHE A 54 -0.47 17.68 10.97
CA PHE A 54 0.66 16.91 10.46
C PHE A 54 0.34 16.27 9.09
N LYS A 55 -0.39 17.00 8.23
CA LYS A 55 -0.84 16.53 6.90
C LYS A 55 -1.70 15.26 6.94
N SER A 56 -2.40 14.97 8.03
CA SER A 56 -3.27 13.80 8.15
C SER A 56 -4.71 14.18 8.52
N ILE A 57 -5.67 13.41 8.00
CA ILE A 57 -7.11 13.54 8.26
C ILE A 57 -7.68 12.14 8.56
N TYR A 58 -8.63 12.08 9.49
CA TYR A 58 -9.32 10.85 9.85
C TYR A 58 -10.72 10.81 9.23
N LEU A 59 -10.96 9.80 8.41
CA LEU A 59 -12.21 9.51 7.72
C LEU A 59 -12.55 8.05 7.97
N CYS A 60 -13.60 7.78 8.73
CA CYS A 60 -14.01 6.42 9.07
C CYS A 60 -15.36 6.10 8.44
N PHE A 61 -15.44 4.94 7.77
CA PHE A 61 -16.69 4.40 7.23
C PHE A 61 -17.04 3.13 8.02
N THR A 62 -18.10 3.22 8.83
CA THR A 62 -18.57 2.12 9.70
C THR A 62 -19.81 1.49 9.10
N ILE A 63 -19.83 0.18 8.88
CA ILE A 63 -21.01 -0.54 8.40
C ILE A 63 -21.60 -1.35 9.55
N LEU A 64 -22.88 -1.11 9.86
CA LEU A 64 -23.61 -1.80 10.92
C LEU A 64 -24.75 -2.64 10.33
N THR A 65 -24.80 -3.89 10.77
CA THR A 65 -25.94 -4.79 10.60
C THR A 65 -26.71 -4.93 11.93
N PRO A 66 -27.88 -5.58 11.97
CA PRO A 66 -28.57 -5.83 13.24
C PRO A 66 -27.78 -6.69 14.23
N THR A 67 -26.81 -7.47 13.76
CA THR A 67 -26.08 -8.46 14.56
C THR A 67 -24.63 -8.09 14.83
N GLU A 68 -24.00 -7.29 13.98
CA GLU A 68 -22.57 -7.00 14.06
C GLU A 68 -22.16 -5.72 13.30
N GLU A 69 -20.98 -5.22 13.63
CA GLU A 69 -20.23 -4.27 12.81
C GLU A 69 -19.39 -5.03 11.78
N ILE A 70 -19.40 -4.56 10.53
CA ILE A 70 -18.66 -5.17 9.43
C ILE A 70 -17.42 -4.34 9.15
N SER A 71 -16.24 -5.00 9.20
CA SER A 71 -14.97 -4.36 8.85
C SER A 71 -14.91 -3.97 7.37
N GLU A 72 -14.09 -2.97 7.04
CA GLU A 72 -13.86 -2.55 5.66
C GLU A 72 -13.35 -3.72 4.81
N GLU A 73 -12.38 -4.50 5.32
CA GLU A 73 -11.85 -5.68 4.63
C GLU A 73 -12.97 -6.69 4.28
N ARG A 74 -13.83 -7.03 5.25
CA ARG A 74 -14.92 -7.98 5.01
C ARG A 74 -15.94 -7.43 4.02
N PHE A 75 -16.24 -6.13 4.07
CA PHE A 75 -17.09 -5.49 3.08
C PHE A 75 -16.52 -5.58 1.66
N PHE A 76 -15.25 -5.20 1.46
CA PHE A 76 -14.62 -5.26 0.14
C PHE A 76 -14.40 -6.70 -0.34
N HIS A 77 -14.19 -7.66 0.57
CA HIS A 77 -14.21 -9.08 0.24
C HIS A 77 -15.55 -9.50 -0.37
N TYR A 78 -16.70 -9.10 0.20
CA TYR A 78 -18.01 -9.42 -0.38
C TYR A 78 -18.21 -8.80 -1.78
N LEU A 79 -17.66 -7.61 -2.05
CA LEU A 79 -17.74 -6.99 -3.37
C LEU A 79 -17.03 -7.82 -4.46
N THR A 80 -16.06 -8.65 -4.08
CA THR A 80 -15.28 -9.45 -5.05
C THR A 80 -16.09 -10.55 -5.71
N ALA A 81 -17.23 -10.94 -5.13
CA ALA A 81 -18.15 -11.88 -5.73
C ALA A 81 -18.88 -11.32 -6.98
N TYR A 82 -18.83 -10.00 -7.22
CA TYR A 82 -19.60 -9.31 -8.25
C TYR A 82 -18.71 -8.45 -9.16
N PRO A 83 -18.49 -8.84 -10.45
CA PRO A 83 -17.60 -8.11 -11.36
C PRO A 83 -17.95 -6.62 -11.58
N SER A 84 -19.23 -6.29 -11.58
CA SER A 84 -19.71 -4.90 -11.71
C SER A 84 -19.30 -4.05 -10.49
N LEU A 85 -19.30 -4.63 -9.29
CA LEU A 85 -18.95 -3.96 -8.05
C LEU A 85 -17.44 -3.85 -7.88
N LEU A 86 -16.67 -4.85 -8.31
CA LEU A 86 -15.21 -4.78 -8.39
C LEU A 86 -14.73 -3.54 -9.16
N LYS A 87 -15.37 -3.22 -10.28
CA LYS A 87 -15.04 -2.00 -11.04
C LYS A 87 -15.27 -0.74 -10.22
N LYS A 88 -16.36 -0.66 -9.46
CA LYS A 88 -16.66 0.49 -8.58
C LYS A 88 -15.66 0.58 -7.43
N SER A 89 -15.25 -0.56 -6.86
CA SER A 89 -14.22 -0.62 -5.81
C SER A 89 -12.89 -0.07 -6.30
N LYS A 90 -12.44 -0.46 -7.50
CA LYS A 90 -11.21 0.11 -8.11
C LYS A 90 -11.30 1.62 -8.27
N VAL A 91 -12.42 2.12 -8.82
CA VAL A 91 -12.65 3.57 -8.98
C VAL A 91 -12.61 4.29 -7.64
N PHE A 92 -13.20 3.72 -6.58
CA PHE A 92 -13.15 4.31 -5.25
C PHE A 92 -11.71 4.43 -4.74
N ILE A 93 -10.93 3.34 -4.79
CA ILE A 93 -9.54 3.32 -4.32
C ILE A 93 -8.67 4.28 -5.15
N GLU A 94 -8.84 4.30 -6.48
CA GLU A 94 -8.13 5.23 -7.36
C GLU A 94 -8.45 6.69 -7.04
N ASN A 95 -9.72 7.01 -6.76
CA ASN A 95 -10.10 8.35 -6.34
C ASN A 95 -9.41 8.75 -5.04
N VAL A 96 -9.34 7.83 -4.07
CA VAL A 96 -8.62 8.04 -2.79
C VAL A 96 -7.14 8.31 -3.03
N ILE A 97 -6.46 7.45 -3.79
CA ILE A 97 -5.03 7.58 -4.12
C ILE A 97 -4.77 8.92 -4.81
N ASN A 98 -5.50 9.22 -5.89
CA ASN A 98 -5.31 10.44 -6.67
C ASN A 98 -5.53 11.70 -5.81
N TRP A 99 -6.55 11.69 -4.95
CA TRP A 99 -6.82 12.82 -4.07
C TRP A 99 -5.68 13.02 -3.06
N MET A 100 -5.16 11.94 -2.46
CA MET A 100 -4.03 12.00 -1.52
C MET A 100 -2.75 12.52 -2.19
N GLU A 101 -2.45 12.08 -3.42
CA GLU A 101 -1.29 12.54 -4.20
C GLU A 101 -1.38 14.03 -4.51
N ILE A 102 -2.52 14.51 -5.02
CA ILE A 102 -2.74 15.91 -5.38
C ILE A 102 -2.62 16.82 -4.16
N ASN A 103 -3.23 16.41 -3.05
CA ASN A 103 -3.32 17.26 -1.87
C ASN A 103 -2.12 17.11 -0.92
N ASN A 104 -1.29 16.08 -1.12
CA ASN A 104 -0.19 15.71 -0.22
C ASN A 104 -0.69 15.57 1.24
N ILE A 105 -1.82 14.88 1.40
CA ILE A 105 -2.49 14.61 2.69
C ILE A 105 -2.68 13.11 2.83
N ARG A 106 -2.43 12.59 4.04
CA ARG A 106 -2.70 11.21 4.42
C ARG A 106 -4.11 11.07 4.96
N LEU A 107 -4.82 10.03 4.51
CA LEU A 107 -6.12 9.64 5.03
C LEU A 107 -6.00 8.38 5.89
N TRP A 108 -6.61 8.45 7.06
CA TRP A 108 -6.63 7.39 8.07
C TRP A 108 -8.07 7.04 8.44
N GLN A 109 -8.36 5.77 8.63
CA GLN A 109 -9.63 5.33 9.19
C GLN A 109 -9.63 5.51 10.71
N ASP A 110 -8.54 5.12 11.34
CA ASP A 110 -8.27 5.29 12.78
C ASP A 110 -6.76 5.42 13.01
N ALA A 111 -6.31 5.28 14.26
CA ALA A 111 -4.91 5.46 14.63
C ALA A 111 -3.95 4.40 14.05
N GLU A 112 -4.48 3.27 13.58
CA GLU A 112 -3.71 2.10 13.13
C GLU A 112 -3.98 1.79 11.65
N ASN A 113 -5.15 2.15 11.13
CA ASN A 113 -5.62 1.74 9.81
C ASN A 113 -5.60 2.90 8.80
N PRO A 114 -4.79 2.83 7.74
CA PRO A 114 -4.86 3.78 6.64
C PRO A 114 -6.18 3.63 5.88
N PHE A 115 -6.83 4.75 5.53
CA PHE A 115 -8.12 4.71 4.85
C PHE A 115 -8.02 4.05 3.47
N ALA A 116 -8.96 3.17 3.13
CA ALA A 116 -9.02 2.41 1.88
C ALA A 116 -7.84 1.44 1.62
N GLU A 117 -6.99 1.17 2.63
CA GLU A 117 -5.94 0.16 2.50
C GLU A 117 -6.52 -1.25 2.48
N ALA A 118 -7.41 -1.57 3.43
CA ALA A 118 -8.12 -2.86 3.47
C ALA A 118 -8.91 -3.12 2.18
N ALA A 119 -9.47 -2.07 1.57
CA ALA A 119 -10.11 -2.14 0.26
C ALA A 119 -9.14 -2.57 -0.85
N ALA A 120 -7.98 -1.92 -0.93
CA ALA A 120 -6.96 -2.22 -1.93
C ALA A 120 -6.36 -3.63 -1.73
N TYR A 121 -6.09 -4.00 -0.48
CA TYR A 121 -5.65 -5.33 -0.11
C TYR A 121 -6.68 -6.40 -0.50
N SER A 122 -7.96 -6.22 -0.18
CA SER A 122 -9.01 -7.19 -0.51
C SER A 122 -9.09 -7.48 -2.02
N LEU A 123 -8.92 -6.45 -2.85
CA LEU A 123 -8.90 -6.60 -4.31
C LEU A 123 -7.64 -7.31 -4.79
N ALA A 124 -6.46 -6.98 -4.24
CA ALA A 124 -5.20 -7.67 -4.53
C ALA A 124 -5.25 -9.14 -4.10
N LEU A 125 -5.80 -9.42 -2.93
CA LEU A 125 -6.00 -10.78 -2.43
C LEU A 125 -6.99 -11.54 -3.29
N PHE A 126 -7.99 -10.91 -3.89
CA PHE A 126 -8.90 -11.58 -4.82
C PHE A 126 -8.25 -11.91 -6.17
N ASP A 127 -7.57 -10.93 -6.78
CA ASP A 127 -6.91 -11.07 -8.09
C ASP A 127 -5.60 -10.27 -8.12
N GLN A 128 -4.50 -10.95 -8.47
CA GLN A 128 -3.14 -10.40 -8.47
C GLN A 128 -2.96 -9.19 -9.39
N GLU A 129 -3.82 -9.02 -10.40
CA GLU A 129 -3.81 -7.84 -11.27
C GLU A 129 -4.09 -6.53 -10.52
N ASN A 130 -4.57 -6.62 -9.27
CA ASN A 130 -4.80 -5.46 -8.40
C ASN A 130 -3.64 -5.18 -7.42
N ILE A 131 -2.56 -5.96 -7.45
CA ILE A 131 -1.41 -5.74 -6.56
C ILE A 131 -0.78 -4.36 -6.80
N ASP A 132 -0.72 -3.88 -8.06
CA ASP A 132 -0.21 -2.54 -8.35
C ASP A 132 -1.04 -1.44 -7.65
N LEU A 133 -2.37 -1.60 -7.63
CA LEU A 133 -3.25 -0.68 -6.93
C LEU A 133 -2.98 -0.68 -5.41
N TYR A 134 -2.70 -1.86 -4.84
CA TYR A 134 -2.31 -2.00 -3.45
C TYR A 134 -0.94 -1.36 -3.15
N ILE A 135 0.08 -1.60 -3.99
CA ILE A 135 1.40 -0.94 -3.90
C ILE A 135 1.23 0.58 -3.89
N ARG A 136 0.48 1.13 -4.86
CA ARG A 136 0.23 2.58 -4.96
C ARG A 136 -0.43 3.12 -3.70
N ARG A 137 -1.35 2.36 -3.09
CA ARG A 137 -1.94 2.76 -1.82
C ARG A 137 -0.92 2.73 -0.68
N LEU A 138 -0.11 1.68 -0.56
CA LEU A 138 0.90 1.54 0.50
C LEU A 138 1.97 2.63 0.47
N ILE A 139 2.40 3.09 -0.72
CA ILE A 139 3.35 4.21 -0.85
C ILE A 139 2.85 5.49 -0.15
N LEU A 140 1.54 5.66 -0.06
CA LEU A 140 0.90 6.82 0.58
C LEU A 140 0.59 6.60 2.07
N CYS A 141 0.84 5.39 2.59
CA CYS A 141 0.72 5.07 4.01
C CYS A 141 1.95 5.52 4.80
N ASP A 142 1.80 5.67 6.11
CA ASP A 142 2.95 5.77 7.00
C ASP A 142 3.42 4.37 7.39
N MET A 143 4.26 3.76 6.56
CA MET A 143 4.73 2.39 6.80
C MET A 143 5.59 2.26 8.09
N ASN A 144 6.04 3.38 8.68
CA ASN A 144 6.69 3.38 10.00
C ASN A 144 5.72 3.12 11.16
N HIS A 145 4.42 3.05 10.88
CA HIS A 145 3.35 2.69 11.81
C HIS A 145 2.50 1.57 11.21
N GLU A 146 3.13 0.61 10.52
CA GLU A 146 2.43 -0.55 10.01
C GLU A 146 1.96 -1.48 11.13
N VAL A 147 0.79 -2.09 10.92
CA VAL A 147 0.16 -2.98 11.89
C VAL A 147 -0.21 -4.31 11.24
N TYR A 148 -0.87 -4.27 10.07
CA TYR A 148 -1.36 -5.46 9.35
C TYR A 148 -0.67 -5.69 8.00
N GLN A 149 0.11 -4.72 7.52
CA GLN A 149 0.63 -4.73 6.16
C GLN A 149 1.67 -5.84 5.94
N VAL A 150 2.37 -6.26 6.99
CA VAL A 150 3.24 -7.45 6.95
C VAL A 150 2.41 -8.69 6.62
N GLU A 151 1.36 -8.96 7.39
CA GLU A 151 0.48 -10.12 7.17
C GLU A 151 -0.22 -10.05 5.81
N HIS A 152 -0.66 -8.87 5.38
CA HIS A 152 -1.27 -8.68 4.06
C HIS A 152 -0.31 -9.05 2.94
N ILE A 153 0.94 -8.55 2.98
CA ILE A 153 1.96 -8.88 1.97
C ILE A 153 2.29 -10.38 2.00
N SER A 154 2.44 -10.96 3.19
CA SER A 154 2.69 -12.40 3.34
C SER A 154 1.55 -13.25 2.76
N SER A 155 0.29 -12.85 2.97
CA SER A 155 -0.88 -13.54 2.41
C SER A 155 -0.91 -13.49 0.88
N LEU A 156 -0.46 -12.38 0.27
CA LEU A 156 -0.34 -12.27 -1.20
C LEU A 156 0.77 -13.17 -1.75
N VAL A 157 1.92 -13.24 -1.07
CA VAL A 157 3.02 -14.15 -1.42
C VAL A 157 2.57 -15.60 -1.30
N GLU A 158 1.91 -15.98 -0.20
CA GLU A 158 1.40 -17.34 0.01
C GLU A 158 0.38 -17.73 -1.05
N LYS A 159 -0.54 -16.82 -1.40
CA LYS A 159 -1.61 -17.12 -2.37
C LYS A 159 -1.11 -17.25 -3.80
N TYR A 160 -0.22 -16.36 -4.24
CA TYR A 160 0.16 -16.28 -5.66
C TYR A 160 1.56 -16.81 -5.96
N GLY A 161 2.42 -16.95 -4.96
CA GLY A 161 3.85 -17.20 -5.16
C GLY A 161 4.56 -16.01 -5.80
N PHE A 162 5.75 -16.24 -6.36
CA PHE A 162 6.59 -15.20 -6.95
C PHE A 162 6.21 -14.85 -8.40
N THR A 163 4.98 -14.36 -8.61
CA THR A 163 4.57 -13.81 -9.90
C THR A 163 5.19 -12.43 -10.13
N GLU A 164 5.11 -11.91 -11.37
CA GLU A 164 5.62 -10.56 -11.68
C GLU A 164 5.08 -9.49 -10.73
N ASN A 165 3.78 -9.53 -10.44
CA ASN A 165 3.12 -8.57 -9.56
C ASN A 165 3.58 -8.69 -8.11
N VAL A 166 3.77 -9.90 -7.59
CA VAL A 166 4.32 -10.13 -6.25
C VAL A 166 5.79 -9.70 -6.17
N ILE A 167 6.59 -9.98 -7.21
CA ILE A 167 7.98 -9.53 -7.28
C ILE A 167 8.07 -7.99 -7.25
N ARG A 168 7.17 -7.28 -7.94
CA ARG A 168 7.07 -5.81 -7.83
C ARG A 168 6.74 -5.38 -6.40
N LEU A 169 5.76 -6.00 -5.74
CA LEU A 169 5.39 -5.70 -4.36
C LEU A 169 6.59 -5.87 -3.40
N LEU A 170 7.29 -7.01 -3.49
CA LEU A 170 8.48 -7.27 -2.68
C LEU A 170 9.60 -6.26 -3.00
N ALA A 171 9.80 -5.89 -4.26
CA ALA A 171 10.78 -4.88 -4.62
C ALA A 171 10.47 -3.51 -3.98
N TYR A 172 9.20 -3.07 -4.00
CA TYR A 172 8.76 -1.85 -3.29
C TYR A 172 8.91 -1.96 -1.77
N ARG A 173 8.81 -3.17 -1.21
CA ARG A 173 9.00 -3.46 0.21
C ARG A 173 10.44 -3.25 0.69
N LEU A 174 11.43 -3.09 -0.19
CA LEU A 174 12.79 -2.60 0.18
C LEU A 174 12.93 -1.08 0.15
N GLY A 175 11.98 -0.37 -0.46
CA GLY A 175 12.05 1.07 -0.70
C GLY A 175 10.89 1.83 -0.09
N GLU A 176 10.08 2.48 -0.92
CA GLU A 176 8.96 3.35 -0.52
C GLU A 176 7.93 2.67 0.39
N VAL A 177 7.84 1.33 0.36
CA VAL A 177 6.93 0.52 1.18
C VAL A 177 7.67 -0.23 2.30
N GLY A 178 8.91 0.15 2.62
CA GLY A 178 9.76 -0.54 3.60
C GLY A 178 9.19 -0.62 5.01
N GLY A 179 8.80 0.50 5.60
CA GLY A 179 8.22 0.49 6.95
C GLY A 179 9.14 -0.06 8.05
N GLN A 180 8.52 -0.55 9.12
CA GLN A 180 9.22 -1.06 10.30
C GLN A 180 9.86 -2.43 10.07
N PHE A 181 9.22 -3.28 9.27
CA PHE A 181 9.56 -4.69 9.12
C PHE A 181 9.90 -5.09 7.68
N GLY A 182 10.03 -4.14 6.74
CA GLY A 182 10.18 -4.48 5.32
C GLY A 182 11.45 -5.25 5.02
N TRP A 183 12.56 -4.92 5.67
CA TRP A 183 13.79 -5.68 5.56
C TRP A 183 13.65 -7.08 6.16
N GLU A 184 13.20 -7.19 7.41
CA GLU A 184 13.05 -8.47 8.09
C GLU A 184 12.11 -9.41 7.33
N GLN A 185 11.02 -8.87 6.80
CA GLN A 185 10.06 -9.65 6.01
C GLN A 185 10.71 -10.20 4.73
N LEU A 186 11.54 -9.41 4.05
CA LEU A 186 12.21 -9.85 2.83
C LEU A 186 13.39 -10.79 3.07
N ASP A 187 14.13 -10.59 4.15
CA ASP A 187 15.17 -11.54 4.57
C ASP A 187 14.55 -12.94 4.82
N GLY A 188 13.32 -12.97 5.36
CA GLY A 188 12.51 -14.18 5.50
C GLY A 188 12.25 -14.94 4.18
N TYR A 189 12.20 -14.25 3.04
CA TYR A 189 12.01 -14.84 1.71
C TYR A 189 13.32 -15.05 0.94
N LYS A 190 14.47 -14.63 1.48
CA LYS A 190 15.72 -14.51 0.73
C LYS A 190 16.19 -15.82 0.10
N THR A 191 16.13 -16.92 0.84
CA THR A 191 16.54 -18.24 0.31
C THR A 191 15.68 -18.65 -0.87
N ASP A 192 14.36 -18.49 -0.76
CA ASP A 192 13.41 -18.87 -1.80
C ASP A 192 13.52 -17.95 -3.02
N LEU A 193 13.71 -16.65 -2.81
CA LEU A 193 13.91 -15.67 -3.88
C LEU A 193 15.21 -15.91 -4.65
N LEU A 194 16.31 -16.23 -3.96
CA LEU A 194 17.58 -16.54 -4.61
C LEU A 194 17.44 -17.77 -5.51
N ALA A 195 16.84 -18.86 -5.00
CA ALA A 195 16.58 -20.06 -5.79
C ALA A 195 15.66 -19.76 -6.98
N PHE A 196 14.61 -18.97 -6.76
CA PHE A 196 13.67 -18.57 -7.81
C PHE A 196 14.34 -17.75 -8.91
N PHE A 197 15.22 -16.81 -8.54
CA PHE A 197 15.90 -15.90 -9.46
C PHE A 197 16.97 -16.57 -10.34
N ASP A 198 17.52 -17.70 -9.91
CA ASP A 198 18.43 -18.51 -10.74
C ASP A 198 17.70 -19.08 -11.96
N GLU A 199 16.42 -19.40 -11.81
CA GLU A 199 15.56 -19.93 -12.87
C GLU A 199 14.81 -18.81 -13.63
N ASN A 200 14.61 -17.65 -13.01
CA ASN A 200 13.77 -16.56 -13.52
C ASN A 200 14.54 -15.24 -13.65
N ILE A 201 15.54 -15.21 -14.53
CA ILE A 201 16.45 -14.06 -14.73
C ILE A 201 15.71 -12.76 -15.06
N GLU A 202 14.63 -12.82 -15.84
CA GLU A 202 13.83 -11.63 -16.21
C GLU A 202 13.17 -11.01 -14.97
N LEU A 203 12.56 -11.83 -14.11
CA LEU A 203 11.94 -11.38 -12.87
C LEU A 203 12.97 -10.93 -11.84
N ARG A 204 14.16 -11.53 -11.82
CA ARG A 204 15.30 -11.04 -11.04
C ARG A 204 15.67 -9.62 -11.46
N ASN A 205 15.82 -9.37 -12.77
CA ASN A 205 16.17 -8.05 -13.27
C ASN A 205 15.09 -7.03 -12.92
N LEU A 206 13.81 -7.41 -13.06
CA LEU A 206 12.69 -6.59 -12.65
C LEU A 206 12.75 -6.23 -11.15
N PHE A 207 13.00 -7.21 -10.28
CA PHE A 207 13.14 -7.00 -8.84
C PHE A 207 14.21 -5.94 -8.54
N PHE A 208 15.42 -6.11 -9.09
CA PHE A 208 16.52 -5.17 -8.86
C PHE A 208 16.22 -3.76 -9.40
N GLU A 209 15.64 -3.66 -10.59
CA GLU A 209 15.28 -2.37 -11.18
C GLU A 209 14.25 -1.63 -10.32
N VAL A 210 13.17 -2.32 -9.95
CA VAL A 210 12.08 -1.72 -9.16
C VAL A 210 12.56 -1.38 -7.76
N ALA A 211 13.29 -2.28 -7.09
CA ALA A 211 13.79 -2.06 -5.73
C ALA A 211 14.77 -0.89 -5.70
N PHE A 212 15.74 -0.85 -6.62
CA PHE A 212 16.69 0.25 -6.71
C PHE A 212 15.97 1.58 -6.91
N ASN A 213 15.05 1.66 -7.88
CA ASN A 213 14.30 2.89 -8.13
C ASN A 213 13.43 3.32 -6.94
N SER A 214 12.81 2.38 -6.24
CA SER A 214 12.01 2.66 -5.05
C SER A 214 12.87 3.18 -3.90
N ILE A 215 14.02 2.58 -3.64
CA ILE A 215 14.98 3.05 -2.62
C ILE A 215 15.45 4.49 -2.97
N ILE A 216 15.81 4.76 -4.22
CA ILE A 216 16.24 6.10 -4.66
C ILE A 216 15.14 7.13 -4.43
N LYS A 217 13.88 6.79 -4.74
CA LYS A 217 12.73 7.69 -4.52
C LYS A 217 12.49 7.97 -3.03
N LEU A 218 12.55 6.94 -2.18
CA LEU A 218 12.38 7.09 -0.72
C LEU A 218 13.36 8.12 -0.14
N HIS A 219 14.59 8.13 -0.65
CA HIS A 219 15.68 9.00 -0.17
C HIS A 219 15.78 10.33 -0.90
N LYS A 220 14.92 10.62 -1.87
CA LYS A 220 14.99 11.86 -2.64
C LYS A 220 14.87 13.10 -1.72
N GLY A 221 15.89 13.94 -1.73
CA GLY A 221 15.97 15.14 -0.88
C GLY A 221 16.38 14.86 0.57
N ARG A 222 16.92 13.68 0.86
CA ARG A 222 17.46 13.25 2.16
C ARG A 222 18.86 12.64 1.96
N PRO A 223 19.64 12.45 3.04
CA PRO A 223 20.83 11.62 2.98
C PRO A 223 20.51 10.21 2.49
N PHE A 224 21.36 9.70 1.62
CA PHE A 224 21.31 8.34 1.10
C PHE A 224 22.41 7.52 1.76
N TYR A 225 22.07 6.38 2.34
CA TYR A 225 23.04 5.49 2.98
C TYR A 225 23.32 4.29 2.10
N PHE A 226 24.60 3.98 1.83
CA PHE A 226 24.97 2.85 0.96
C PHE A 226 24.43 1.50 1.44
N GLU A 227 24.14 1.37 2.73
CA GLU A 227 23.58 0.16 3.33
C GLU A 227 22.32 -0.34 2.62
N TYR A 228 21.43 0.55 2.15
CA TYR A 228 20.21 0.12 1.44
C TYR A 228 20.52 -0.63 0.12
N ILE A 229 21.58 -0.24 -0.58
CA ILE A 229 22.00 -0.93 -1.81
C ILE A 229 22.85 -2.16 -1.51
N ARG A 230 23.61 -2.15 -0.42
CA ARG A 230 24.33 -3.34 0.06
C ARG A 230 23.35 -4.45 0.43
N ILE A 231 22.29 -4.10 1.15
CA ILE A 231 21.14 -4.95 1.46
C ILE A 231 20.52 -5.53 0.18
N LEU A 232 20.19 -4.68 -0.80
CA LEU A 232 19.66 -5.16 -2.08
C LEU A 232 20.62 -6.13 -2.78
N GLY A 233 21.94 -5.86 -2.72
CA GLY A 233 22.97 -6.74 -3.25
C GLY A 233 23.01 -8.13 -2.61
N GLU A 234 22.44 -8.33 -1.42
CA GLU A 234 22.37 -9.64 -0.79
C GLU A 234 21.52 -10.66 -1.56
N PHE A 235 20.64 -10.18 -2.43
CA PHE A 235 19.84 -11.00 -3.36
C PHE A 235 20.60 -11.38 -4.64
N ILE A 236 21.93 -11.20 -4.67
CA ILE A 236 22.82 -11.70 -5.72
C ILE A 236 23.68 -12.81 -5.12
N ALA A 237 23.42 -14.08 -5.45
CA ALA A 237 24.13 -15.22 -4.86
C ALA A 237 25.65 -15.21 -5.14
N ASP A 238 26.05 -14.94 -6.39
CA ASP A 238 27.45 -14.91 -6.79
C ASP A 238 28.19 -13.69 -6.22
N GLN A 239 29.27 -13.93 -5.48
CA GLN A 239 30.01 -12.88 -4.77
C GLN A 239 30.73 -11.90 -5.72
N GLU A 240 31.26 -12.37 -6.84
CA GLU A 240 31.97 -11.50 -7.79
C GLU A 240 30.98 -10.65 -8.58
N ILE A 241 29.85 -11.23 -9.01
CA ILE A 241 28.77 -10.47 -9.64
C ILE A 241 28.21 -9.43 -8.66
N ARG A 242 27.97 -9.82 -7.40
CA ARG A 242 27.50 -8.90 -6.35
C ARG A 242 28.46 -7.73 -6.18
N LYS A 243 29.76 -8.00 -6.08
CA LYS A 243 30.78 -6.96 -5.92
C LYS A 243 30.81 -6.01 -7.11
N GLN A 244 30.78 -6.53 -8.33
CA GLN A 244 30.74 -5.71 -9.55
C GLN A 244 29.48 -4.84 -9.59
N TRP A 245 28.32 -5.44 -9.31
CA TRP A 245 27.04 -4.74 -9.27
C TRP A 245 27.05 -3.62 -8.21
N LEU A 246 27.53 -3.89 -7.00
CA LEU A 246 27.64 -2.88 -5.94
C LEU A 246 28.51 -1.71 -6.36
N VAL A 247 29.69 -1.94 -6.96
CA VAL A 247 30.55 -0.86 -7.47
C VAL A 247 29.81 0.01 -8.49
N THR A 248 29.03 -0.60 -9.38
CA THR A 248 28.21 0.14 -10.36
C THR A 248 27.13 0.97 -9.67
N GLN A 249 26.38 0.39 -8.73
CA GLN A 249 25.29 1.11 -8.07
C GLN A 249 25.79 2.19 -7.11
N GLU A 250 26.84 1.93 -6.32
CA GLU A 250 27.42 2.93 -5.43
C GLU A 250 27.96 4.14 -6.21
N LYS A 251 28.52 3.91 -7.40
CA LYS A 251 28.90 5.02 -8.31
C LYS A 251 27.67 5.82 -8.75
N LEU A 252 26.61 5.16 -9.20
CA LEU A 252 25.37 5.82 -9.61
C LEU A 252 24.75 6.65 -8.49
N ILE A 253 24.78 6.13 -7.25
CA ILE A 253 24.31 6.85 -6.06
C ILE A 253 25.17 8.09 -5.80
N LYS A 254 26.50 8.00 -5.87
CA LYS A 254 27.39 9.16 -5.72
C LYS A 254 27.10 10.22 -6.78
N ASP A 255 26.89 9.79 -8.02
CA ASP A 255 26.53 10.69 -9.12
C ASP A 255 25.16 11.36 -8.91
N THR A 256 24.22 10.66 -8.25
CA THR A 256 22.84 11.14 -8.00
C THR A 256 22.71 12.01 -6.76
N PHE A 257 23.38 11.65 -5.66
CA PHE A 257 23.22 12.30 -4.34
C PHE A 257 24.40 13.19 -3.95
N GLY A 258 25.54 13.08 -4.62
CA GLY A 258 26.74 13.87 -4.34
C GLY A 258 27.19 13.71 -2.88
N GLU A 259 27.37 14.84 -2.20
CA GLU A 259 27.76 14.89 -0.77
C GLU A 259 26.71 14.30 0.17
N ASN A 260 25.46 14.11 -0.29
CA ASN A 260 24.42 13.46 0.51
C ASN A 260 24.51 11.92 0.48
N ALA A 261 25.44 11.34 -0.29
CA ALA A 261 25.73 9.91 -0.23
C ALA A 261 26.66 9.62 0.95
N VAL A 262 26.14 8.90 1.95
CA VAL A 262 26.81 8.62 3.21
C VAL A 262 27.24 7.16 3.26
N ASP A 263 28.52 6.94 3.53
CA ASP A 263 29.03 5.63 3.91
C ASP A 263 29.18 5.55 5.43
N MET A 264 28.55 4.53 6.03
CA MET A 264 28.64 4.27 7.47
C MET A 264 29.55 3.07 7.79
N SER A 265 30.27 2.54 6.78
CA SER A 265 31.23 1.44 6.91
C SER A 265 32.33 1.70 7.92
#